data_AF-A0AA96RK09-F1
#
_entry.id   AF-A0AA96RK09-F1
#
_cell.length_a   1.000
_cell.length_b   1.000
_cell.length_c   1.000
_cell.angle_alpha   90.00
_cell.angle_beta   90.00
_cell.angle_gamma   90.00
#
_symmetry.space_group_name_H-M   'P 1'
#
loop_
_entity.id
_entity.type
_entity.pdbx_description
1 polymer ?
#
loop_
_entity_poly.entity_id
_entity_poly.type
_entity_poly.pdbx_seq_one_letter_code
_entity_poly.pdbx_strand_id
1 'polypeptide(L)'
;MKPEEAMLRMNLAAAYPKEAELDHWYRTIGLKRGGNAEVILRDEFRLHHRPGKVQLHFMVPVEPKLCRQQIELRSSNGSLYELTYDSSIWSPSIDVRKLEESEHRMIANWKTEQLYRITLDALPGLESAQSAIVIRKK
;
A
#
# COMPACT_ATOMS: atom_id res chain seq x y z
N MET A 1 -18.28 21.36 10.00
CA MET A 1 -17.79 21.25 8.59
C MET A 1 -17.88 19.79 8.21
N LYS A 2 -18.62 19.43 7.15
CA LYS A 2 -18.69 18.03 6.70
C LYS A 2 -17.33 17.64 6.08
N PRO A 3 -16.82 16.42 6.31
CA PRO A 3 -15.60 15.98 5.66
C PRO A 3 -15.79 15.99 4.14
N GLU A 4 -14.82 16.55 3.43
CA GLU A 4 -14.76 16.44 1.98
C GLU A 4 -14.22 15.04 1.65
N GLU A 5 -15.00 14.28 0.88
CA GLU A 5 -14.70 12.91 0.51
C GLU A 5 -14.56 12.83 -1.02
N ALA A 6 -13.45 12.24 -1.47
CA ALA A 6 -13.20 11.95 -2.87
C ALA A 6 -12.95 10.45 -3.04
N MET A 7 -13.44 9.87 -4.13
CA MET A 7 -13.30 8.45 -4.42
C MET A 7 -12.97 8.23 -5.89
N LEU A 8 -12.02 7.34 -6.15
CA LEU A 8 -11.66 6.85 -7.48
C LEU A 8 -11.75 5.32 -7.49
N ARG A 9 -12.51 4.74 -8.42
CA ARG A 9 -12.56 3.29 -8.66
C ARG A 9 -12.01 2.98 -10.04
N MET A 10 -11.15 1.96 -10.10
CA MET A 10 -10.47 1.52 -11.33
C MET A 10 -10.53 0.00 -11.43
N ASN A 11 -10.68 -0.51 -12.66
CA ASN A 11 -10.38 -1.91 -12.97
C ASN A 11 -8.95 -1.99 -13.48
N LEU A 12 -8.10 -2.71 -12.76
CA LEU A 12 -6.69 -2.86 -13.06
C LEU A 12 -6.39 -4.06 -13.96
N ALA A 13 -7.36 -4.95 -14.21
CA ALA A 13 -7.11 -6.22 -14.91
C ALA A 13 -6.39 -6.06 -16.25
N ALA A 14 -6.82 -5.10 -17.06
CA ALA A 14 -6.25 -4.85 -18.38
C ALA A 14 -4.81 -4.29 -18.37
N ALA A 15 -4.30 -3.84 -17.22
CA ALA A 15 -2.93 -3.34 -17.07
C ALA A 15 -1.91 -4.46 -16.80
N TYR A 16 -2.38 -5.67 -16.47
CA TYR A 16 -1.53 -6.81 -16.19
C TYR A 16 -1.42 -7.71 -17.43
N PRO A 17 -0.25 -8.35 -17.65
CA PRO A 17 -0.08 -9.30 -18.73
C PRO A 17 -0.88 -10.58 -18.44
N LYS A 18 -1.14 -11.41 -19.47
CA LYS A 18 -2.02 -12.59 -19.34
C LYS A 18 -1.49 -13.60 -18.31
N GLU A 19 -0.17 -13.71 -18.20
CA GLU A 19 0.53 -14.59 -17.27
C GLU A 19 0.30 -14.23 -15.80
N ALA A 20 -0.29 -13.06 -15.51
CA ALA A 20 -0.76 -12.72 -14.17
C ALA A 20 -2.04 -13.48 -13.76
N GLU A 21 -2.70 -14.16 -14.71
CA GLU A 21 -3.88 -15.00 -14.48
C GLU A 21 -5.01 -14.26 -13.73
N LEU A 22 -5.17 -12.97 -14.04
CA LEU A 22 -6.11 -12.09 -13.35
C LEU A 22 -7.48 -12.12 -14.04
N ASP A 23 -8.51 -12.59 -13.33
CA ASP A 23 -9.91 -12.48 -13.77
C ASP A 23 -10.38 -11.03 -13.63
N HIS A 24 -10.26 -10.47 -12.43
CA HIS A 24 -10.50 -9.07 -12.18
C HIS A 24 -9.68 -8.54 -11.02
N TRP A 25 -9.41 -7.22 -11.05
CA TRP A 25 -8.89 -6.47 -9.91
C TRP A 25 -9.51 -5.09 -9.89
N TYR A 26 -10.43 -4.85 -8.97
CA TYR A 26 -10.99 -3.53 -8.72
C TYR A 26 -10.28 -2.87 -7.55
N ARG A 27 -9.68 -1.71 -7.79
CA ARG A 27 -9.12 -0.85 -6.75
C ARG A 27 -10.01 0.37 -6.56
N THR A 28 -10.36 0.66 -5.31
CA THR A 28 -11.02 1.89 -4.92
C THR A 28 -10.11 2.66 -3.97
N ILE A 29 -9.78 3.90 -4.31
CA ILE A 29 -9.01 4.81 -3.47
C ILE A 29 -9.96 5.90 -2.96
N GLY A 30 -10.17 5.93 -1.65
CA GLY A 30 -10.92 6.97 -0.97
C GLY A 30 -9.98 7.92 -0.24
N LEU A 31 -10.28 9.21 -0.29
CA LEU A 31 -9.62 10.25 0.49
C LEU A 31 -10.67 10.99 1.31
N LYS A 32 -10.48 11.01 2.63
CA LYS A 32 -11.25 11.81 3.55
C LYS A 32 -10.37 12.93 4.10
N ARG A 33 -10.85 14.16 4.00
CA ARG A 33 -10.15 15.36 4.51
C ARG A 33 -10.77 15.84 5.83
N GLY A 34 -9.99 16.62 6.59
CA GLY A 34 -10.40 17.23 7.86
C GLY A 34 -9.65 16.66 9.07
N GLY A 35 -10.23 16.79 10.26
CA GLY A 35 -9.58 16.40 11.52
C GLY A 35 -9.22 14.91 11.62
N ASN A 36 -9.97 14.05 10.92
CA ASN A 36 -9.72 12.61 10.83
C ASN A 36 -9.34 12.22 9.40
N ALA A 37 -8.29 12.86 8.87
CA ALA A 37 -7.86 12.61 7.51
C ALA A 37 -7.34 11.18 7.33
N GLU A 38 -7.86 10.49 6.33
CA GLU A 38 -7.49 9.11 6.02
C GLU A 38 -7.52 8.86 4.51
N VAL A 39 -6.66 7.96 4.06
CA VAL A 39 -6.67 7.35 2.74
C VAL A 39 -7.05 5.90 2.92
N ILE A 40 -8.03 5.43 2.16
CA ILE A 40 -8.48 4.04 2.19
C ILE A 40 -8.30 3.44 0.81
N LEU A 41 -7.48 2.40 0.71
CA LEU A 41 -7.36 1.58 -0.49
C LEU A 41 -8.19 0.32 -0.26
N ARG A 42 -9.20 0.09 -1.10
CA ARG A 42 -9.97 -1.15 -1.12
C ARG A 42 -9.65 -1.91 -2.40
N ASP A 43 -9.18 -3.13 -2.24
CA ASP A 43 -8.90 -4.03 -3.35
C ASP A 43 -9.86 -5.21 -3.31
N GLU A 44 -10.43 -5.52 -4.47
CA GLU A 44 -11.19 -6.74 -4.73
C GLU A 44 -10.58 -7.40 -5.94
N PHE A 45 -10.02 -8.59 -5.77
CA PHE A 45 -9.42 -9.32 -6.88
C PHE A 45 -9.86 -10.78 -6.91
N ARG A 46 -9.81 -11.36 -8.10
CA ARG A 46 -9.92 -12.80 -8.35
C ARG A 46 -8.95 -13.21 -9.45
N LEU A 47 -8.39 -14.39 -9.29
CA LEU A 47 -7.43 -15.00 -10.19
C LEU A 47 -8.03 -16.27 -10.79
N HIS A 48 -7.66 -16.61 -12.01
CA HIS A 48 -8.14 -17.81 -12.69
C HIS A 48 -7.54 -19.09 -12.09
N HIS A 49 -6.31 -19.03 -11.60
CA HIS A 49 -5.62 -20.11 -10.92
C HIS A 49 -4.76 -19.54 -9.78
N ARG A 50 -4.24 -20.42 -8.90
CA ARG A 50 -3.31 -20.00 -7.84
C ARG A 50 -2.14 -19.22 -8.45
N PRO A 51 -1.96 -17.94 -8.08
CA PRO A 51 -0.84 -17.16 -8.56
C PRO A 51 0.45 -17.68 -7.94
N GLY A 52 1.58 -17.27 -8.50
CA GLY A 52 2.84 -17.26 -7.75
C GLY A 52 2.71 -16.42 -6.48
N LYS A 53 2.74 -15.09 -6.59
CA LYS A 53 2.62 -14.16 -5.45
C LYS A 53 1.72 -12.98 -5.79
N VAL A 54 0.85 -12.59 -4.86
CA VAL A 54 0.13 -11.30 -4.91
C VAL A 54 0.77 -10.40 -3.86
N GLN A 55 1.25 -9.24 -4.30
CA GLN A 55 1.97 -8.31 -3.44
C GLN A 55 1.44 -6.89 -3.62
N LEU A 56 1.30 -6.18 -2.50
CA LEU A 56 1.15 -4.72 -2.49
C LEU A 56 2.45 -4.10 -2.01
N HIS A 57 2.96 -3.09 -2.72
CA HIS A 57 4.16 -2.37 -2.32
C HIS A 57 3.83 -0.93 -1.94
N PHE A 58 4.35 -0.50 -0.78
CA PHE A 58 4.32 0.88 -0.33
C PHE A 58 5.75 1.37 -0.14
N MET A 59 6.14 2.36 -0.92
CA MET A 59 7.44 3.03 -0.78
C MET A 59 7.30 4.17 0.21
N VAL A 60 8.19 4.23 1.21
CA VAL A 60 8.19 5.28 2.23
C VAL A 60 9.62 5.80 2.49
N PRO A 61 9.79 7.11 2.77
CA PRO A 61 11.11 7.70 3.02
C PRO A 61 11.58 7.55 4.49
N VAL A 62 10.77 6.95 5.34
CA VAL A 62 11.04 6.77 6.78
C VAL A 62 10.99 5.29 7.14
N GLU A 63 11.79 4.88 8.10
CA GLU A 63 11.82 3.49 8.56
C GLU A 63 10.45 3.07 9.10
N PRO A 64 9.79 2.07 8.50
CA PRO A 64 8.54 1.56 9.02
C PRO A 64 8.78 0.68 10.24
N LYS A 65 7.92 0.82 11.24
CA LYS A 65 7.92 -0.08 12.39
C LYS A 65 6.73 -1.04 12.30
N LEU A 66 7.02 -2.32 12.14
CA LEU A 66 6.01 -3.37 12.15
C LEU A 66 5.46 -3.55 13.57
N CYS A 67 4.14 -3.46 13.69
CA CYS A 67 3.37 -3.86 14.86
C CYS A 67 2.37 -4.93 14.42
N ARG A 68 1.80 -5.68 15.38
CA ARG A 68 1.03 -6.91 15.09
C ARG A 68 -0.02 -6.78 13.96
N GLN A 69 -0.76 -5.67 13.89
CA GLN A 69 -1.82 -5.43 12.90
C GLN A 69 -1.72 -4.06 12.22
N GLN A 70 -0.57 -3.41 12.36
CA GLN A 70 -0.36 -2.05 11.85
C GLN A 70 1.11 -1.79 11.59
N ILE A 71 1.39 -0.81 10.74
CA ILE A 71 2.72 -0.30 10.48
C ILE A 71 2.74 1.17 10.88
N GLU A 72 3.65 1.52 11.77
CA GLU A 72 3.85 2.89 12.21
C GLU A 72 4.88 3.58 11.29
N LEU A 73 4.54 4.79 10.86
CA LEU A 73 5.38 5.65 10.02
C LEU A 73 5.55 7.00 10.72
N ARG A 74 6.73 7.25 11.27
CA ARG A 74 7.05 8.55 11.87
C ARG A 74 7.73 9.43 10.84
N SER A 75 7.01 10.45 10.38
CA SER A 75 7.56 11.44 9.45
C SER A 75 8.65 12.29 10.09
N SER A 76 9.50 12.91 9.27
CA SER A 76 10.60 13.78 9.72
C SER A 76 10.15 15.00 10.52
N ASN A 77 8.88 15.43 10.38
CA ASN A 77 8.30 16.51 11.17
C ASN A 77 7.68 16.04 12.51
N GLY A 78 7.84 14.76 12.86
CA GLY A 78 7.32 14.17 14.09
C GLY A 78 5.88 13.63 14.00
N SER A 79 5.14 13.91 12.92
CA SER A 79 3.78 13.35 12.73
C SER A 79 3.85 11.83 12.62
N LEU A 80 2.94 11.16 13.34
CA LEU A 80 2.77 9.71 13.31
C LEU A 80 1.63 9.34 12.36
N TYR A 81 1.91 8.41 11.46
CA TYR A 81 0.91 7.78 10.61
C TYR A 81 0.84 6.29 10.92
N GLU A 82 -0.35 5.75 10.75
CA GLU A 82 -0.65 4.33 10.93
C GLU A 82 -1.19 3.79 9.61
N LEU A 83 -0.61 2.69 9.14
CA LEU A 83 -1.13 1.86 8.06
C LEU A 83 -1.67 0.56 8.68
N THR A 84 -2.97 0.33 8.56
CA THR A 84 -3.61 -0.92 9.01
C THR A 84 -3.97 -1.80 7.82
N TYR A 85 -3.89 -3.11 8.01
CA TYR A 85 -4.19 -4.12 7.01
C TYR A 85 -4.84 -5.34 7.69
N ASP A 86 -5.52 -6.18 6.91
CA ASP A 86 -6.08 -7.44 7.40
C ASP A 86 -5.00 -8.53 7.41
N SER A 87 -4.59 -8.97 8.60
CA SER A 87 -3.56 -10.01 8.79
C SER A 87 -4.04 -11.42 8.42
N SER A 88 -5.34 -11.61 8.15
CA SER A 88 -5.86 -12.86 7.57
C SER A 88 -5.68 -12.93 6.06
N ILE A 89 -5.32 -11.80 5.43
CA ILE A 89 -5.06 -11.69 3.99
C ILE A 89 -3.59 -11.40 3.73
N TRP A 90 -2.97 -10.52 4.52
CA TRP A 90 -1.65 -9.95 4.24
C TRP A 90 -0.61 -10.25 5.32
N SER A 91 0.60 -10.59 4.88
CA SER A 91 1.81 -10.68 5.71
C SER A 91 2.80 -9.59 5.31
N PRO A 92 3.19 -8.67 6.22
CA PRO A 92 4.12 -7.60 5.88
C PRO A 92 5.58 -8.05 5.90
N SER A 93 6.39 -7.44 5.03
CA SER A 93 7.85 -7.45 5.10
C SER A 93 8.40 -6.06 4.74
N ILE A 94 9.63 -5.76 5.16
CA ILE A 94 10.30 -4.49 4.85
C ILE A 94 11.61 -4.79 4.15
N ASP A 95 11.82 -4.13 3.03
CA ASP A 95 13.08 -4.11 2.31
C ASP A 95 13.60 -2.66 2.26
N VAL A 96 14.92 -2.49 2.22
CA VAL A 96 15.57 -1.17 2.17
C VAL A 96 16.38 -1.05 0.90
N ARG A 97 16.19 0.06 0.19
CA ARG A 97 16.93 0.39 -1.02
C ARG A 97 17.63 1.73 -0.83
N LYS A 98 18.96 1.72 -0.86
CA LYS A 98 19.73 2.95 -1.00
C LYS A 98 19.54 3.51 -2.41
N LEU A 99 19.45 4.82 -2.49
CA LEU A 99 19.33 5.53 -3.76
C LEU A 99 20.72 5.89 -4.23
N GLU A 100 20.98 5.62 -5.51
CA GLU A 100 22.25 5.96 -6.12
C GLU A 100 22.29 7.45 -6.47
N GLU A 101 23.48 8.04 -6.58
CA GLU A 101 23.65 9.46 -6.94
C GLU A 101 23.01 9.78 -8.31
N SER A 102 23.01 8.83 -9.24
CA SER A 102 22.34 8.95 -10.53
C SER A 102 20.82 9.16 -10.40
N GLU A 103 20.22 8.77 -9.27
CA GLU A 103 18.81 8.92 -8.92
C GLU A 103 18.50 10.25 -8.20
N HIS A 104 19.32 11.28 -8.40
CA HIS A 104 19.19 12.63 -7.81
C HIS A 104 17.76 13.20 -7.81
N ARG A 105 16.94 12.97 -8.85
CA ARG A 105 15.54 13.42 -8.88
C ARG A 105 14.68 12.74 -7.82
N MET A 106 14.88 11.45 -7.58
CA MET A 106 14.14 10.72 -6.56
C MET A 106 14.57 11.16 -5.16
N ILE A 107 15.88 11.35 -4.96
CA ILE A 107 16.44 11.91 -3.72
C ILE A 107 15.83 13.29 -3.43
N ALA A 108 15.77 14.17 -4.42
CA ALA A 108 15.20 15.52 -4.27
C ALA A 108 13.70 15.50 -3.96
N ASN A 109 12.92 14.67 -4.67
CA ASN A 109 11.46 14.60 -4.49
C ASN A 109 11.06 13.96 -3.15
N TRP A 110 11.76 12.91 -2.73
CA TRP A 110 11.46 12.17 -1.50
C TRP A 110 12.24 12.70 -0.29
N LYS A 111 13.23 13.56 -0.50
CA LYS A 111 14.12 14.16 0.51
C LYS A 111 14.80 13.10 1.39
N THR A 112 15.32 12.06 0.75
CA THR A 112 15.98 10.93 1.41
C THR A 112 16.99 10.27 0.48
N GLU A 113 18.03 9.66 1.05
CA GLU A 113 19.04 8.85 0.34
C GLU A 113 18.68 7.37 0.31
N GLN A 114 17.59 6.97 0.97
CA GLN A 114 17.09 5.60 0.95
C GLN A 114 15.57 5.55 1.02
N LEU A 115 14.98 4.54 0.40
CA LEU A 115 13.57 4.21 0.54
C LEU A 115 13.40 2.85 1.20
N TYR A 116 12.35 2.75 1.99
CA TYR A 116 11.86 1.49 2.50
C TYR A 116 10.68 1.04 1.66
N ARG A 117 10.68 -0.22 1.25
CA ARG A 117 9.57 -0.88 0.59
C ARG A 117 8.89 -1.77 1.60
N ILE A 118 7.70 -1.38 2.02
CA ILE A 118 6.78 -2.28 2.70
C ILE A 118 6.15 -3.16 1.63
N THR A 119 6.28 -4.46 1.78
CA THR A 119 5.56 -5.43 0.95
C THR A 119 4.50 -6.10 1.81
N LEU A 120 3.24 -6.07 1.36
CA LEU A 120 2.17 -6.89 1.89
C LEU A 120 2.00 -8.09 0.95
N ASP A 121 2.48 -9.24 1.37
CA ASP A 121 2.31 -10.50 0.65
C ASP A 121 0.96 -11.11 0.99
N ALA A 122 0.16 -11.49 -0.01
CA ALA A 122 -1.05 -12.26 0.24
C ALA A 122 -0.68 -13.63 0.83
N LEU A 123 -1.43 -14.10 1.82
CA LEU A 123 -1.23 -15.43 2.40
C LEU A 123 -1.38 -16.53 1.33
N PRO A 124 -0.59 -17.62 1.41
CA PRO A 124 -0.61 -18.68 0.42
C PRO A 124 -2.01 -19.26 0.18
N GLY A 125 -2.36 -19.50 -1.09
CA GLY A 125 -3.61 -20.15 -1.47
C GLY A 125 -4.81 -19.22 -1.66
N LEU A 126 -4.63 -17.90 -1.51
CA LEU A 126 -5.67 -16.92 -1.84
C LEU A 126 -5.81 -16.77 -3.37
N GLU A 127 -6.96 -17.20 -3.89
CA GLU A 127 -7.36 -17.02 -5.30
C GLU A 127 -8.28 -15.79 -5.48
N SER A 128 -8.89 -15.33 -4.39
CA SER A 128 -9.63 -14.09 -4.34
C SER A 128 -9.58 -13.48 -2.94
N ALA A 129 -9.66 -12.16 -2.87
CA ALA A 129 -9.78 -11.46 -1.61
C ALA A 129 -10.48 -10.11 -1.81
N GLN A 130 -11.14 -9.66 -0.77
CA GLN A 130 -11.53 -8.27 -0.58
C GLN A 130 -10.78 -7.75 0.63
N SER A 131 -10.03 -6.67 0.46
CA SER A 131 -9.22 -6.13 1.54
C SER A 131 -9.26 -4.61 1.56
N ALA A 132 -9.02 -4.03 2.74
CA ALA A 132 -8.88 -2.60 2.93
C ALA A 132 -7.55 -2.31 3.62
N ILE A 133 -6.76 -1.41 3.03
CA ILE A 133 -5.62 -0.77 3.66
C ILE A 133 -6.04 0.64 4.04
N VAL A 134 -5.90 0.99 5.31
CA VAL A 134 -6.24 2.33 5.83
C VAL A 134 -4.98 3.01 6.28
N ILE A 135 -4.74 4.21 5.76
CA ILE A 135 -3.62 5.07 6.15
C ILE A 135 -4.21 6.32 6.78
N ARG A 136 -3.84 6.59 8.04
CA ARG A 136 -4.35 7.76 8.77
C ARG A 136 -3.27 8.40 9.61
N LYS A 137 -3.43 9.70 9.87
CA LYS A 137 -2.61 10.42 10.84
C LYS A 137 -3.14 10.13 12.27
N LYS A 138 -2.23 9.91 13.21
CA LYS A 138 -2.53 9.81 14.65
C LYS A 138 -2.37 11.15 15.36
#